data_AF-A0A1B6AQ74-F1
#
_entry.id   AF-A0A1B6AQ74-F1
#
_cell.length_a   1.000
_cell.length_b   1.000
_cell.length_c   1.000
_cell.angle_alpha   90.00
_cell.angle_beta   90.00
_cell.angle_gamma   90.00
#
_symmetry.space_group_name_H-M   'P 1'
#
loop_
_entity.id
_entity.type
_entity.pdbx_description
1 polymer ?
#
loop_
_entity_poly.entity_id
_entity_poly.type
_entity_poly.pdbx_seq_one_letter_code
_entity_poly.pdbx_strand_id
1 'polypeptide(L)'
;MNGVRAEPEGPRGPGGTRGTRDPAARLLQLLSLLQAPRDWTGAELAERLEVTPRTGARVPARELPDRQDAAAYVADAPAAGPGTCRAELIIHAPIERAAEGMPASLGVLERLDEDRCRLRTAVDSPEYLALRIATLHLDYTLLGPSGIVPHLRRIAERALGAIQSAPGPDS
;
A
#
# COMPACT_ATOMS: atom_id res chain seq x y z
N MET A 1 -53.00 -51.86 -19.19
CA MET A 1 -52.10 -52.77 -18.47
C MET A 1 -50.94 -53.12 -19.39
N ASN A 2 -49.83 -52.40 -19.27
CA ASN A 2 -48.55 -52.85 -19.81
C ASN A 2 -47.44 -52.34 -18.90
N GLY A 3 -46.54 -53.25 -18.52
CA GLY A 3 -45.73 -53.21 -17.32
C GLY A 3 -44.65 -52.12 -17.29
N VAL A 4 -44.56 -51.50 -16.12
CA VAL A 4 -43.39 -50.76 -15.62
C VAL A 4 -42.18 -51.69 -15.61
N ARG A 5 -41.15 -51.33 -16.38
CA ARG A 5 -39.81 -51.95 -16.30
C ARG A 5 -38.93 -50.97 -15.54
N ALA A 6 -38.51 -51.37 -14.34
CA ALA A 6 -37.57 -50.64 -13.51
C ALA A 6 -36.16 -50.72 -14.11
N GLU A 7 -35.56 -49.55 -14.35
CA GLU A 7 -34.14 -49.39 -14.70
C GLU A 7 -33.29 -49.55 -13.42
N PRO A 8 -32.17 -50.28 -13.44
CA PRO A 8 -31.34 -50.47 -12.26
C PRO A 8 -30.45 -49.24 -11.98
N GLU A 9 -30.55 -48.71 -10.76
CA GLU A 9 -29.62 -47.70 -10.23
C GLU A 9 -28.18 -48.20 -10.28
N GLY A 10 -27.34 -47.55 -11.10
CA GLY A 10 -25.90 -47.73 -11.10
C GLY A 10 -25.25 -47.20 -9.81
N PRO A 11 -24.05 -47.69 -9.44
CA PRO A 11 -23.41 -47.36 -8.18
C PRO A 11 -23.04 -45.87 -8.13
N ARG A 12 -23.54 -45.19 -7.08
CA ARG A 12 -23.16 -43.82 -6.72
C ARG A 12 -21.66 -43.80 -6.41
N GLY A 13 -20.88 -43.21 -7.31
CA GLY A 13 -19.46 -42.93 -7.09
C GLY A 13 -19.25 -41.98 -5.89
N PRO A 14 -18.20 -42.17 -5.09
CA PRO A 14 -17.88 -41.26 -4.00
C PRO A 14 -17.15 -40.01 -4.53
N GLY A 15 -17.39 -38.88 -3.89
CA GLY A 15 -16.39 -37.80 -3.86
C GLY A 15 -16.67 -36.58 -4.73
N GLY A 16 -17.83 -35.93 -4.55
CA GLY A 16 -17.95 -34.51 -4.83
C GLY A 16 -17.43 -33.68 -3.66
N THR A 17 -16.11 -33.63 -3.44
CA THR A 17 -15.52 -32.63 -2.54
C THR A 17 -15.66 -31.27 -3.21
N ARG A 18 -16.71 -30.57 -2.80
CA ARG A 18 -16.93 -29.15 -3.06
C ARG A 18 -15.81 -28.39 -2.33
N GLY A 19 -14.65 -28.31 -2.98
CA GLY A 19 -13.53 -27.49 -2.53
C GLY A 19 -13.97 -26.03 -2.37
N THR A 20 -13.31 -25.35 -1.43
CA THR A 20 -13.22 -23.89 -1.29
C THR A 20 -14.46 -23.08 -0.88
N ARG A 21 -14.96 -23.27 0.34
CA ARG A 21 -15.63 -22.19 1.12
C ARG A 21 -15.35 -22.16 2.64
N ASP A 22 -14.37 -22.92 3.14
CA ASP A 22 -13.97 -22.84 4.55
C ASP A 22 -12.75 -21.92 4.72
N PRO A 23 -12.90 -20.71 5.30
CA PRO A 23 -11.78 -19.80 5.55
C PRO A 23 -10.75 -20.36 6.54
N ALA A 24 -11.16 -21.24 7.47
CA ALA A 24 -10.24 -21.86 8.42
C ALA A 24 -9.33 -22.89 7.73
N ALA A 25 -9.89 -23.69 6.82
CA ALA A 25 -9.11 -24.64 6.02
C ALA A 25 -8.07 -23.93 5.14
N ARG A 26 -8.45 -22.82 4.49
CA ARG A 26 -7.51 -22.00 3.71
C ARG A 26 -6.41 -21.38 4.56
N LEU A 27 -6.72 -20.93 5.77
CA LEU A 27 -5.73 -20.38 6.69
C LEU A 27 -4.73 -21.45 7.15
N LEU A 28 -5.20 -22.64 7.52
CA LEU A 28 -4.35 -23.76 7.93
C LEU A 28 -3.44 -24.24 6.78
N GLN A 29 -3.97 -24.28 5.56
CA GLN A 29 -3.20 -24.58 4.35
C GLN A 29 -2.11 -23.51 4.10
N LEU A 30 -2.44 -22.23 4.25
CA LEU A 30 -1.47 -21.15 4.12
C LEU A 30 -0.38 -21.21 5.19
N LEU A 31 -0.76 -21.46 6.45
CA LEU A 31 0.20 -21.58 7.55
C LEU A 31 1.14 -22.78 7.36
N SER A 32 0.62 -23.92 6.89
CA SER A 32 1.44 -25.08 6.55
C SER A 32 2.45 -24.76 5.44
N LEU A 33 2.06 -23.98 4.44
CA LEU A 33 2.98 -23.49 3.40
C LEU A 33 4.00 -22.50 3.95
N LEU A 34 3.63 -21.60 4.86
CA LEU A 34 4.58 -20.62 5.38
C LEU A 34 5.63 -21.20 6.34
N GLN A 35 5.39 -22.40 6.89
CA GLN A 35 6.29 -23.06 7.83
C GLN A 35 7.26 -24.08 7.20
N ALA A 36 7.15 -24.35 5.89
CA ALA A 36 8.05 -25.23 5.16
C ALA A 36 9.19 -24.45 4.45
N PRO A 37 10.28 -25.11 4.00
CA PRO A 37 11.44 -24.43 3.38
C PRO A 37 11.05 -23.63 2.13
N ARG A 38 11.59 -22.40 2.00
CA ARG A 38 11.11 -21.33 1.09
C ARG A 38 11.44 -21.49 -0.40
N ASP A 39 11.89 -22.64 -0.83
CA ASP A 39 12.35 -22.84 -2.22
C ASP A 39 11.23 -23.45 -3.08
N TRP A 40 10.11 -22.73 -3.21
CA TRP A 40 9.07 -23.10 -4.18
C TRP A 40 9.18 -22.26 -5.44
N THR A 41 9.04 -22.90 -6.58
CA THR A 41 8.74 -22.19 -7.82
C THR A 41 7.31 -21.64 -7.77
N GLY A 42 7.04 -20.54 -8.46
CA GLY A 42 5.71 -19.93 -8.48
C GLY A 42 4.60 -20.87 -8.99
N ALA A 43 4.95 -21.84 -9.85
CA ALA A 43 4.01 -22.86 -10.33
C ALA A 43 3.65 -23.87 -9.24
N GLU A 44 4.63 -24.37 -8.48
CA GLU A 44 4.40 -25.30 -7.38
C GLU A 44 3.60 -24.67 -6.23
N LEU A 45 3.82 -23.38 -5.98
CA LEU A 45 3.04 -22.63 -5.00
C LEU A 45 1.60 -22.43 -5.48
N ALA A 46 1.40 -22.11 -6.76
CA ALA A 46 0.07 -21.92 -7.35
C ALA A 46 -0.76 -23.22 -7.31
N GLU A 47 -0.14 -24.35 -7.65
CA GLU A 47 -0.78 -25.67 -7.56
C GLU A 47 -1.20 -26.00 -6.12
N ARG A 48 -0.30 -25.81 -5.14
CA ARG A 48 -0.58 -26.08 -3.72
C ARG A 48 -1.64 -25.17 -3.12
N LEU A 49 -1.78 -23.95 -3.63
CA LEU A 49 -2.80 -22.98 -3.22
C LEU A 49 -4.11 -23.12 -4.00
N GLU A 50 -4.18 -24.04 -4.97
CA GLU A 50 -5.32 -24.18 -5.90
C GLU A 50 -5.67 -22.86 -6.61
N VAL A 51 -4.66 -22.01 -6.86
CA VAL A 51 -4.82 -20.75 -7.58
C VAL A 51 -4.20 -20.85 -8.96
N THR A 52 -4.72 -20.10 -9.92
CA THR A 52 -4.12 -20.08 -11.25
C THR A 52 -2.75 -19.39 -11.19
N PRO A 53 -1.72 -19.92 -11.87
CA PRO A 53 -0.40 -19.27 -11.98
C PRO A 53 -0.44 -17.96 -12.79
N ARG A 54 -1.60 -17.56 -13.31
CA ARG A 54 -1.81 -16.28 -14.00
C ARG A 54 -1.82 -15.12 -13.01
N THR A 55 -0.65 -14.57 -12.73
CA THR A 55 -0.48 -13.31 -11.99
C THR A 55 -0.67 -12.05 -12.85
N GLY A 56 -0.96 -12.21 -14.15
CA GLY A 56 -1.10 -11.12 -15.13
C GLY A 56 -2.51 -11.00 -15.75
N ALA A 57 -3.58 -11.18 -14.96
CA ALA A 57 -4.92 -10.92 -15.47
C ALA A 57 -5.01 -9.44 -15.92
N ARG A 58 -5.34 -9.20 -17.20
CA ARG A 58 -5.67 -7.86 -17.68
C ARG A 58 -6.98 -7.46 -17.00
N VAL A 59 -6.87 -6.56 -16.04
CA VAL A 59 -8.03 -5.91 -15.43
C VAL A 59 -8.53 -4.87 -16.45
N PRO A 60 -9.85 -4.74 -16.68
CA PRO A 60 -10.37 -3.63 -17.47
C PRO A 60 -9.86 -2.30 -16.90
N ALA A 61 -9.56 -1.36 -17.79
CA ALA A 61 -9.19 -0.01 -17.36
C ALA A 61 -10.30 0.54 -16.47
N ARG A 62 -9.93 1.12 -15.33
CA ARG A 62 -10.90 1.76 -14.43
C ARG A 62 -11.49 2.96 -15.15
N GLU A 63 -12.83 3.03 -15.22
CA GLU A 63 -13.53 4.21 -15.72
C GLU A 63 -13.22 5.40 -14.80
N LEU A 64 -12.83 6.53 -15.39
CA LEU A 64 -12.52 7.75 -14.68
C LEU A 64 -13.82 8.54 -14.41
N PRO A 65 -14.00 9.15 -13.23
CA PRO A 65 -15.17 9.98 -12.93
C PRO A 65 -15.31 11.15 -13.91
N ASP A 66 -16.49 11.34 -14.51
CA ASP A 66 -16.93 12.46 -15.38
C ASP A 66 -15.89 13.06 -16.36
N ARG A 67 -14.87 12.29 -16.75
CA ARG A 67 -13.78 12.77 -17.61
C ARG A 67 -13.51 11.81 -18.75
N GLN A 68 -13.44 12.40 -19.94
CA GLN A 68 -13.22 11.69 -21.20
C GLN A 68 -11.75 11.25 -21.38
N ASP A 69 -10.81 11.83 -20.63
CA ASP A 69 -9.37 11.59 -20.79
C ASP A 69 -8.61 11.56 -19.46
N ALA A 70 -7.65 10.63 -19.35
CA ALA A 70 -6.71 10.49 -18.26
C ALA A 70 -5.82 11.73 -18.08
N ALA A 71 -5.42 12.40 -19.17
CA ALA A 71 -4.63 13.62 -19.09
C ALA A 71 -5.40 14.75 -18.38
N ALA A 72 -6.68 14.94 -18.74
CA ALA A 72 -7.55 15.91 -18.08
C ALA A 72 -7.83 15.54 -16.61
N TYR A 73 -7.93 14.24 -16.30
CA TYR A 73 -8.10 13.78 -14.93
C TYR A 73 -6.90 14.07 -14.05
N VAL A 74 -5.68 13.90 -14.57
CA VAL A 74 -4.44 14.24 -13.86
C VAL A 74 -4.24 15.75 -13.76
N ALA A 75 -4.56 16.50 -14.81
CA ALA A 75 -4.40 17.96 -14.83
C ALA A 75 -5.25 18.67 -13.75
N ASP A 76 -6.45 18.14 -13.46
CA ASP A 76 -7.31 18.67 -12.40
C ASP A 76 -7.05 18.00 -11.04
N ALA A 77 -6.20 16.98 -10.98
CA ALA A 77 -5.84 16.37 -9.71
C ALA A 77 -5.13 17.42 -8.83
N PRO A 78 -5.45 17.49 -7.54
CA PRO A 78 -4.72 18.37 -6.63
C PRO A 78 -3.21 18.08 -6.74
N ALA A 79 -2.38 19.11 -6.87
CA ALA A 79 -0.93 18.89 -7.03
C ALA A 79 -0.30 18.16 -5.84
N ALA A 80 -0.93 18.17 -4.67
CA ALA A 80 -0.50 17.40 -3.51
C ALA A 80 -0.65 15.86 -3.69
N GLY A 81 -1.37 15.42 -4.72
CA GLY A 81 -1.79 14.03 -4.93
C GLY A 81 -3.17 13.72 -4.33
N PRO A 82 -3.63 12.47 -4.45
CA PRO A 82 -4.86 12.01 -3.81
C PRO A 82 -4.72 12.04 -2.28
N GLY A 83 -5.80 12.38 -1.58
CA GLY A 83 -5.83 12.38 -0.11
C GLY A 83 -6.69 13.48 0.49
N THR A 84 -7.27 13.18 1.65
CA THR A 84 -8.09 14.13 2.44
C THR A 84 -7.24 15.01 3.35
N CYS A 85 -6.11 14.53 3.85
CA CYS A 85 -5.15 15.29 4.65
C CYS A 85 -3.98 15.75 3.77
N ARG A 86 -3.88 17.06 3.54
CA ARG A 86 -2.88 17.66 2.65
C ARG A 86 -1.96 18.55 3.43
N ALA A 87 -0.65 18.45 3.24
CA ALA A 87 0.32 19.37 3.83
C ALA A 87 1.12 20.13 2.78
N GLU A 88 1.53 21.33 3.17
CA GLU A 88 2.48 22.15 2.42
C GLU A 88 3.70 22.42 3.29
N LEU A 89 4.88 22.20 2.73
CA LEU A 89 6.17 22.33 3.40
C LEU A 89 7.12 23.16 2.55
N ILE A 90 7.95 23.97 3.19
CA ILE A 90 9.16 24.53 2.59
C ILE A 90 10.30 23.58 2.93
N ILE A 91 10.93 23.00 1.92
CA ILE A 91 12.16 22.24 2.06
C ILE A 91 13.32 23.23 1.95
N HIS A 92 14.23 23.19 2.92
CA HIS A 92 15.40 24.06 2.97
C HIS A 92 16.56 23.47 2.15
N ALA A 93 16.27 23.19 0.88
CA ALA A 93 17.23 22.72 -0.11
C ALA A 93 16.80 23.10 -1.54
N PRO A 94 17.77 23.26 -2.48
CA PRO A 94 17.49 23.36 -3.91
C PRO A 94 16.66 22.17 -4.41
N ILE A 95 15.82 22.39 -5.42
CA ILE A 95 14.91 21.34 -5.92
C ILE A 95 15.65 20.12 -6.47
N GLU A 96 16.84 20.30 -7.03
CA GLU A 96 17.71 19.22 -7.51
C GLU A 96 18.09 18.27 -6.37
N ARG A 97 18.54 18.84 -5.25
CA ARG A 97 18.90 18.08 -4.05
C ARG A 97 17.69 17.45 -3.39
N ALA A 98 16.56 18.16 -3.35
CA ALA A 98 15.32 17.59 -2.83
C ALA A 98 14.87 16.37 -3.65
N ALA A 99 14.96 16.45 -4.98
CA ALA A 99 14.54 15.37 -5.88
C ALA A 99 15.40 14.10 -5.77
N GLU A 100 16.68 14.20 -5.41
CA GLU A 100 17.60 13.05 -5.29
C GLU A 100 17.13 11.98 -4.29
N GLY A 101 16.35 12.36 -3.28
CA GLY A 101 15.85 11.44 -2.23
C GLY A 101 14.33 11.41 -2.07
N MET A 102 13.57 12.07 -2.95
CA MET A 102 12.11 12.19 -2.82
C MET A 102 11.39 11.46 -3.96
N PRO A 103 10.76 10.32 -3.69
CA PRO A 103 9.98 9.63 -4.71
C PRO A 103 8.74 10.44 -5.08
N ALA A 104 8.29 10.34 -6.33
CA ALA A 104 7.08 11.02 -6.79
C ALA A 104 5.81 10.67 -5.98
N SER A 105 5.79 9.51 -5.30
CA SER A 105 4.71 9.10 -4.39
C SER A 105 4.62 9.92 -3.10
N LEU A 106 5.67 10.68 -2.79
CA LEU A 106 5.72 11.55 -1.63
C LEU A 106 4.91 12.82 -1.85
N GLY A 107 4.91 13.36 -3.07
CA GLY A 107 4.22 14.62 -3.39
C GLY A 107 4.87 15.32 -4.58
N VAL A 108 4.44 16.56 -4.81
CA VAL A 108 4.97 17.41 -5.89
C VAL A 108 5.88 18.48 -5.30
N LEU A 109 7.05 18.62 -5.92
CA LEU A 109 8.03 19.65 -5.64
C LEU A 109 7.89 20.81 -6.65
N GLU A 110 7.89 22.02 -6.14
CA GLU A 110 7.88 23.27 -6.91
C GLU A 110 9.06 24.13 -6.46
N ARG A 111 9.83 24.70 -7.40
CA ARG A 111 10.94 25.60 -7.04
C ARG A 111 10.38 26.88 -6.42
N LEU A 112 10.93 27.30 -5.28
CA LEU A 112 10.62 28.60 -4.68
C LEU A 112 11.71 29.61 -5.01
N ASP A 113 12.98 29.23 -4.81
CA ASP A 113 14.17 30.02 -5.14
C ASP A 113 15.38 29.09 -5.36
N GLU A 114 16.60 29.63 -5.27
CA GLU A 114 17.85 28.89 -5.47
C GLU A 114 18.08 27.83 -4.40
N ASP A 115 17.68 28.10 -3.15
CA ASP A 115 18.01 27.27 -1.99
C ASP A 115 16.79 26.59 -1.35
N ARG A 116 15.58 26.86 -1.85
CA ARG A 116 14.35 26.33 -1.28
C ARG A 116 13.39 25.85 -2.35
N CYS A 117 12.65 24.82 -2.00
CA CYS A 117 11.53 24.32 -2.78
C CYS A 117 10.31 24.07 -1.89
N ARG A 118 9.14 24.11 -2.50
CA ARG A 118 7.87 23.82 -1.87
C ARG A 118 7.50 22.37 -2.15
N LEU A 119 7.19 21.60 -1.11
CA LEU A 119 6.59 20.28 -1.21
C LEU A 119 5.10 20.36 -0.90
N ARG A 120 4.27 19.85 -1.81
CA ARG A 120 2.84 19.61 -1.59
C ARG A 120 2.61 18.11 -1.53
N THR A 121 2.03 17.62 -0.45
CA THR A 121 1.81 16.19 -0.20
C THR A 121 0.41 15.93 0.36
N ALA A 122 -0.17 14.78 0.03
CA ALA A 122 -1.49 14.37 0.48
C ALA A 122 -1.52 12.87 0.81
N VAL A 123 -2.25 12.54 1.87
CA VAL A 123 -2.58 11.17 2.30
C VAL A 123 -3.95 11.16 2.99
N ASP A 124 -4.48 9.99 3.32
CA ASP A 124 -5.82 9.85 3.91
C ASP A 124 -5.86 9.86 5.45
N SER A 125 -4.71 10.03 6.13
CA SER A 125 -4.62 10.06 7.60
C SER A 125 -3.65 11.15 8.08
N PRO A 126 -4.02 11.96 9.10
CA PRO A 126 -3.14 12.96 9.68
C PRO A 126 -1.95 12.33 10.43
N GLU A 127 -2.14 11.17 11.06
CA GLU A 127 -1.07 10.42 11.72
C GLU A 127 -0.03 9.92 10.71
N TYR A 128 -0.50 9.37 9.59
CA TYR A 128 0.39 8.89 8.53
C TYR A 128 1.11 10.04 7.84
N LEU A 129 0.43 11.18 7.66
CA LEU A 129 1.05 12.39 7.13
C LEU A 129 2.19 12.87 8.03
N ALA A 130 1.98 12.90 9.35
CA ALA A 130 3.00 13.24 10.31
C ALA A 130 4.19 12.27 10.26
N LEU A 131 3.94 10.96 10.20
CA LEU A 131 4.99 9.94 10.07
C LEU A 131 5.80 10.15 8.79
N ARG A 132 5.12 10.33 7.65
CA ARG A 132 5.74 10.52 6.33
C ARG A 132 6.67 11.72 6.32
N ILE A 133 6.25 12.87 6.85
CA ILE A 133 7.09 14.08 6.86
C ILE A 133 8.18 14.02 7.95
N ALA A 134 7.95 13.30 9.05
CA ALA A 134 8.97 13.08 10.07
C ALA A 134 10.16 12.24 9.58
N THR A 135 9.97 11.44 8.52
CA THR A 135 11.04 10.63 7.90
C THR A 135 11.79 11.36 6.78
N LEU A 136 11.47 12.63 6.50
CA LEU A 136 12.23 13.41 5.54
C LEU A 136 13.66 13.59 6.06
N HIS A 137 14.62 13.43 5.16
CA HIS A 137 16.06 13.57 5.43
C HIS A 137 16.55 15.01 5.26
N LEU A 138 15.67 15.92 4.85
CA LEU A 138 15.97 17.33 4.64
C LEU A 138 15.21 18.17 5.67
N ASP A 139 15.83 19.26 6.10
CA ASP A 139 15.17 20.23 6.97
C ASP A 139 14.01 20.89 6.24
N TYR A 140 12.92 21.11 6.98
CA TYR A 140 11.71 21.70 6.43
C TYR A 140 10.96 22.57 7.42
N THR A 141 10.15 23.47 6.88
CA THR A 141 9.13 24.23 7.62
C THR A 141 7.75 23.77 7.18
N LEU A 142 6.94 23.31 8.13
CA LEU A 142 5.52 23.00 7.89
C LEU A 142 4.70 24.30 7.81
N LEU A 143 4.03 24.53 6.69
CA LEU A 143 3.13 25.68 6.52
C LEU A 143 1.70 25.35 6.94
N GLY A 144 1.30 24.09 6.85
CA GLY A 144 0.04 23.60 7.37
C GLY A 144 -0.34 22.23 6.82
N PRO A 145 -1.45 21.65 7.31
CA PRO A 145 -2.33 22.17 8.34
C PRO A 145 -1.74 22.01 9.74
N SER A 146 -2.03 22.96 10.63
CA SER A 146 -1.58 22.97 12.02
C SER A 146 -2.09 21.77 12.83
N GLY A 147 -3.18 21.12 12.39
CA GLY A 147 -3.70 19.89 13.00
C GLY A 147 -2.72 18.71 12.99
N ILE A 148 -1.67 18.74 12.17
CA ILE A 148 -0.63 17.70 12.12
C ILE A 148 0.40 17.88 13.25
N VAL A 149 0.56 19.11 13.77
CA VAL A 149 1.60 19.46 14.74
C VAL A 149 1.59 18.57 16.00
N PRO A 150 0.45 18.24 16.63
CA PRO A 150 0.43 17.33 17.77
C PRO A 150 1.00 15.94 17.47
N HIS A 151 0.76 15.42 16.26
CA HIS A 151 1.27 14.11 15.84
C HIS A 151 2.79 14.14 15.63
N LEU A 152 3.32 15.20 15.01
CA LEU A 152 4.77 15.38 14.86
C LEU A 152 5.46 15.54 16.21
N ARG A 153 4.90 16.35 17.11
CA ARG A 153 5.44 16.55 18.45
C ARG A 153 5.60 15.22 19.18
N ARG A 154 4.57 14.37 19.15
CA ARG A 154 4.62 13.04 19.76
C ARG A 154 5.68 12.12 19.15
N ILE A 155 5.90 12.20 17.83
CA ILE A 155 6.97 11.44 17.16
C ILE A 155 8.34 11.92 17.65
N ALA A 156 8.55 13.24 17.70
CA ALA A 156 9.79 13.86 18.14
C ALA A 156 10.08 13.53 19.61
N GLU A 157 9.11 13.72 20.50
CA GLU A 157 9.23 13.39 21.94
C GLU A 157 9.63 11.93 22.16
N ARG A 158 8.99 11.00 21.43
CA ARG A 158 9.31 9.57 21.53
C ARG A 158 10.73 9.27 21.02
N ALA A 159 11.12 9.85 19.89
CA ALA A 159 12.46 9.64 19.32
C ALA A 159 13.55 10.22 20.24
N LEU A 160 13.35 11.44 20.75
CA LEU A 160 14.25 12.08 21.70
C LEU A 160 14.32 11.33 23.03
N GLY A 161 13.20 10.81 23.52
CA GLY A 161 13.17 9.97 24.72
C GLY A 161 13.93 8.65 24.54
N ALA A 162 13.80 8.00 23.37
CA ALA A 162 14.46 6.72 23.11
C ALA A 162 15.99 6.81 23.14
N ILE A 163 16.56 7.91 22.65
CA ILE A 163 18.02 8.09 22.63
C ILE A 163 18.61 8.51 23.99
N GLN A 164 17.79 8.95 24.95
CA GLN A 164 18.26 9.29 26.30
C GLN A 164 18.71 8.06 27.10
N SER A 165 18.15 6.88 26.79
CA SER A 165 18.52 5.61 27.41
C SER A 165 19.37 4.72 26.49
N ALA A 166 19.75 5.21 25.31
CA ALA A 166 20.61 4.47 24.40
C ALA A 166 22.03 4.39 24.97
N PRO A 167 22.70 3.22 24.90
CA PRO A 167 24.12 3.15 25.20
C PRO A 167 24.87 4.15 24.32
N GLY A 168 25.82 4.86 24.90
CA GLY A 168 26.69 5.74 24.13
C GLY A 168 27.44 4.95 23.05
N PRO A 169 27.93 5.62 21.99
CA PRO A 169 28.61 4.95 20.88
C PRO A 169 29.85 4.12 21.27
N ASP A 170 30.33 4.25 22.52
CA ASP A 170 31.54 3.60 23.04
C ASP A 170 31.27 2.62 24.22
N SER A 171 30.07 2.05 24.36
CA SER A 171 29.76 0.97 25.34
C SER A 171 29.79 -0.42 24.74
#